data_AF-A0A087GWR1-F1
#
_entry.id   AF-A0A087GWR1-F1
#
_cell.length_a   1.000
_cell.length_b   1.000
_cell.length_c   1.000
_cell.angle_alpha   90.00
_cell.angle_beta   90.00
_cell.angle_gamma   90.00
#
_symmetry.space_group_name_H-M   'P 1'
#
loop_
_entity.id
_entity.type
_entity.pdbx_description
1 polymer ?
#
loop_
_entity_poly.entity_id
_entity_poly.type
_entity_poly.pdbx_seq_one_letter_code
_entity_poly.pdbx_strand_id
1 'polypeptide(L)'
;MGDSGDPFMRNQNAAVQARTKGQTRANVLQLKLMGQSHPTGLTNNLLRLFEPRPPLEYKPPPEKRKCPPYTGMALFVSNFAEPGDPEYAPPKPEVELPSQKRERILKSRLEKGVEKAAEDFKKYDPNNDPNATGDPYKTLFVSRLNYESSESKIKREFESYGPIKKVGNSLAGSVRIYVMASLSQALCSLSTKFVKVMNLQLFYKNKKVDLVLNCSS
;
A
#
# COMPACT_ATOMS: atom_id res chain seq x y z
N MET A 1 31.21 -18.75 -29.26
CA MET A 1 31.71 -17.82 -30.30
C MET A 1 30.62 -16.79 -30.50
N GLY A 2 30.68 -15.53 -30.08
CA GLY A 2 31.74 -14.64 -29.60
C GLY A 2 31.25 -13.24 -29.97
N ASP A 3 30.55 -12.59 -29.04
CA ASP A 3 29.94 -11.27 -29.18
C ASP A 3 31.00 -10.24 -29.61
N SER A 4 30.80 -9.59 -30.75
CA SER A 4 31.77 -8.69 -31.40
C SER A 4 31.15 -7.33 -31.66
N GLY A 5 30.73 -6.67 -30.57
CA GLY A 5 30.08 -5.36 -30.62
C GLY A 5 30.59 -4.38 -29.57
N ASP A 6 31.84 -4.49 -29.12
CA ASP A 6 32.38 -3.61 -28.09
C ASP A 6 32.80 -2.24 -28.67
N PRO A 7 32.19 -1.12 -28.24
CA PRO A 7 32.38 0.21 -28.84
C PRO A 7 33.70 0.90 -28.45
N PHE A 8 34.57 0.23 -27.68
CA PHE A 8 35.81 0.79 -27.14
C PHE A 8 37.08 0.54 -27.99
N MET A 9 36.95 -0.07 -29.17
CA MET A 9 38.08 -0.36 -30.07
C MET A 9 38.06 0.46 -31.37
N ARG A 10 37.90 1.79 -31.29
CA ARG A 10 38.15 2.70 -32.43
C ARG A 10 39.43 3.49 -32.20
N ASN A 11 40.44 3.14 -33.01
CA ASN A 11 41.78 3.73 -33.12
C ASN A 11 41.80 5.26 -32.89
N GLN A 12 42.53 5.70 -31.86
CA GLN A 12 42.62 7.10 -31.39
C GLN A 12 43.55 8.01 -32.21
N ASN A 13 44.14 7.56 -33.33
CA ASN A 13 45.18 8.34 -34.04
C ASN A 13 44.92 8.64 -35.53
N ALA A 14 43.65 8.76 -35.97
CA ALA A 14 43.34 9.29 -37.30
C ALA A 14 42.97 10.78 -37.22
N ALA A 15 44.00 11.64 -37.22
CA ALA A 15 43.85 13.09 -37.33
C ALA A 15 43.24 13.48 -38.69
N VAL A 16 41.91 13.63 -38.76
CA VAL A 16 41.22 14.26 -39.89
C VAL A 16 41.16 15.76 -39.61
N GLN A 17 42.18 16.48 -40.08
CA GLN A 17 42.10 17.93 -40.22
C GLN A 17 40.95 18.28 -41.16
N ALA A 18 39.87 18.85 -40.61
CA ALA A 18 38.78 19.41 -41.39
C ALA A 18 39.24 20.70 -42.10
N ARG A 19 39.93 20.57 -43.23
CA ARG A 19 40.05 21.67 -44.20
C ARG A 19 38.78 21.68 -45.05
N THR A 20 37.87 22.60 -44.76
CA THR A 20 36.83 22.98 -45.71
C THR A 20 37.51 23.60 -46.93
N LYS A 21 37.47 22.92 -48.08
CA LYS A 21 37.78 23.57 -49.36
C LYS A 21 36.79 24.73 -49.51
N GLY A 22 37.30 25.96 -49.45
CA GLY A 22 36.49 27.16 -49.66
C GLY A 22 35.77 27.05 -50.98
N GLN A 23 34.43 27.06 -50.95
CA GLN A 23 33.65 27.09 -52.16
C GLN A 23 34.01 28.37 -52.94
N THR A 24 34.37 28.21 -54.22
CA THR A 24 34.75 29.30 -55.10
C THR A 24 33.65 30.38 -55.07
N ARG A 25 34.01 31.65 -54.88
CA ARG A 25 33.05 32.77 -54.75
C ARG A 25 31.95 32.80 -55.82
N ALA A 26 32.25 32.31 -57.03
CA ALA A 26 31.28 32.15 -58.11
C ALA A 26 30.09 31.24 -57.75
N ASN A 27 30.33 30.10 -57.08
CA ASN A 27 29.27 29.19 -56.63
C ASN A 27 28.37 29.84 -55.58
N VAL A 28 28.96 30.59 -54.64
CA VAL A 28 28.21 31.27 -53.57
C VAL A 28 27.34 32.40 -54.14
N LEU A 29 27.84 33.16 -55.13
CA LEU A 29 27.06 34.20 -55.81
C LEU A 29 25.92 33.62 -56.64
N GLN A 30 26.15 32.51 -57.35
CA GLN A 30 25.11 31.83 -58.12
C GLN A 30 23.97 31.30 -57.23
N LEU A 31 24.28 30.69 -56.08
CA LEU A 31 23.29 30.28 -55.09
C LEU A 31 22.51 31.48 -54.51
N LYS A 32 23.17 32.63 -54.31
CA LYS A 32 22.53 33.84 -53.77
C LYS A 32 21.60 34.53 -54.77
N LEU A 33 21.89 34.46 -56.06
CA LEU A 33 20.98 34.90 -57.13
C LEU A 33 19.79 33.94 -57.31
N MET A 34 19.99 32.62 -57.16
CA MET A 34 18.91 31.63 -57.24
C MET A 34 17.88 31.76 -56.11
N GLY A 35 18.29 32.26 -54.93
CA GLY A 35 17.38 32.50 -53.80
C GLY A 35 16.48 33.74 -53.90
N GLN A 36 16.58 34.53 -54.98
CA GLN A 36 15.81 35.78 -55.14
C GLN A 36 14.57 35.65 -56.03
N SER A 37 14.37 34.53 -56.74
CA SER A 37 13.32 34.44 -57.78
C SER A 37 11.94 33.98 -57.28
N HIS A 38 11.82 33.42 -56.06
CA HIS A 38 10.54 33.03 -55.45
C HIS A 38 10.67 33.02 -53.92
N PRO A 39 9.64 33.40 -53.13
CA PRO A 39 9.72 33.46 -51.66
C PRO A 39 10.07 32.14 -50.97
N THR A 40 9.91 31.02 -51.67
CA THR A 40 10.28 29.68 -51.17
C THR A 40 11.73 29.30 -51.44
N GLY A 41 12.50 30.15 -52.13
CA GLY A 41 13.91 29.89 -52.48
C GLY A 41 14.14 28.71 -53.44
N LEU A 42 13.06 28.18 -54.03
CA LEU A 42 13.13 27.06 -54.98
C LEU A 42 13.40 27.58 -56.41
N THR A 43 14.11 26.77 -57.18
CA THR A 43 14.36 27.07 -58.60
C THR A 43 13.08 26.92 -59.43
N ASN A 44 13.01 27.59 -60.58
CA ASN A 44 11.84 27.57 -61.47
C ASN A 44 11.41 26.14 -61.87
N ASN A 45 12.38 25.25 -62.13
CA ASN A 45 12.10 23.84 -62.46
C ASN A 45 11.42 23.08 -61.32
N LEU A 46 11.75 23.40 -60.06
CA LEU A 46 11.12 22.78 -58.89
C LEU A 46 9.74 23.40 -58.62
N LEU A 47 9.56 24.70 -58.85
CA LEU A 47 8.27 25.38 -58.65
C LEU A 47 7.15 24.82 -59.52
N ARG A 48 7.47 24.39 -60.75
CA ARG A 48 6.51 23.73 -61.66
C ARG A 48 5.90 22.45 -61.09
N LEU A 49 6.63 21.75 -60.21
CA LEU A 49 6.13 20.54 -59.56
C LEU A 49 5.08 20.85 -58.48
N PHE A 50 5.03 22.10 -58.01
CA PHE A 50 4.13 22.58 -56.97
C PHE A 50 3.00 23.45 -57.53
N GLU A 51 2.72 23.38 -58.84
CA GLU A 51 1.56 24.03 -59.41
C GLU A 51 0.28 23.54 -58.73
N PRO A 52 -0.61 24.46 -58.28
CA PRO A 52 -1.82 24.06 -57.59
C PRO A 52 -2.72 23.27 -58.53
N ARG A 53 -3.37 22.23 -58.00
CA ARG A 53 -4.39 21.49 -58.74
C ARG A 53 -5.55 22.45 -59.07
N PRO A 54 -6.22 22.32 -60.23
CA PRO A 54 -7.45 23.04 -60.50
C PRO A 54 -8.45 22.91 -59.34
N PRO A 55 -9.27 23.95 -59.07
CA PRO A 55 -10.27 23.92 -58.01
C PRO A 55 -11.16 22.68 -58.12
N LEU A 56 -11.44 22.05 -56.99
CA LEU A 56 -12.32 20.89 -56.95
C LEU A 56 -13.74 21.28 -57.35
N GLU A 57 -14.38 20.43 -58.15
CA GLU A 57 -15.81 20.56 -58.44
C GLU A 57 -16.61 20.37 -57.15
N TYR A 58 -17.46 21.34 -56.82
CA TYR A 58 -18.33 21.25 -55.66
C TYR A 58 -19.37 20.14 -55.85
N LYS A 59 -19.45 19.24 -54.88
CA LYS A 59 -20.55 18.28 -54.74
C LYS A 59 -21.26 18.52 -53.41
N PRO A 60 -22.61 18.54 -53.40
CA PRO A 60 -23.35 18.71 -52.16
C PRO A 60 -23.04 17.58 -51.17
N PRO A 61 -23.03 17.86 -49.85
CA PRO A 61 -22.84 16.83 -48.84
C PRO A 61 -23.90 15.71 -48.95
N PRO A 62 -23.53 14.44 -48.73
CA PRO A 62 -24.48 13.33 -48.76
C PRO A 62 -25.52 13.48 -47.63
N GLU A 63 -26.79 13.24 -47.95
CA GLU A 63 -27.87 13.31 -46.97
C GLU A 63 -27.75 12.18 -45.93
N LYS A 64 -27.90 12.52 -44.65
CA LYS A 64 -27.87 11.54 -43.56
C LYS A 64 -29.17 10.74 -43.54
N ARG A 65 -29.07 9.42 -43.68
CA ARG A 65 -30.22 8.50 -43.57
C ARG A 65 -30.73 8.46 -42.13
N LYS A 66 -32.05 8.48 -41.96
CA LYS A 66 -32.71 8.23 -40.65
C LYS A 66 -32.75 6.72 -40.39
N CYS A 67 -32.53 6.32 -39.13
CA CYS A 67 -32.74 4.93 -38.71
C CYS A 67 -34.25 4.59 -38.78
N PRO A 68 -34.61 3.30 -38.94
CA PRO A 68 -35.98 2.85 -38.76
C PRO A 68 -36.56 3.26 -37.40
N PRO A 69 -37.88 3.46 -37.28
CA PRO A 69 -38.52 3.81 -36.01
C PRO A 69 -38.40 2.65 -35.01
N TYR A 70 -38.38 2.98 -33.71
CA TYR A 70 -38.40 1.98 -32.65
C TYR A 70 -39.72 1.20 -32.63
N THR A 71 -39.63 -0.11 -32.46
CA THR A 71 -40.77 -1.00 -32.26
C THR A 71 -40.88 -1.39 -30.78
N GLY A 72 -42.10 -1.55 -30.26
CA GLY A 72 -42.33 -1.97 -28.88
C GLY A 72 -42.06 -3.47 -28.63
N MET A 73 -41.77 -3.83 -27.39
CA MET A 73 -41.49 -5.23 -27.00
C MET A 73 -42.73 -6.15 -27.01
N ALA A 74 -43.94 -5.58 -27.08
CA ALA A 74 -45.21 -6.33 -27.04
C ALA A 74 -45.35 -7.38 -28.16
N LEU A 75 -44.73 -7.14 -29.32
CA LEU A 75 -44.75 -8.07 -30.46
C LEU A 75 -44.07 -9.42 -30.16
N PHE A 76 -43.23 -9.48 -29.13
CA PHE A 76 -42.45 -10.68 -28.80
C PHE A 76 -43.04 -11.50 -27.65
N VAL A 77 -44.13 -11.03 -27.03
CA VAL A 77 -44.77 -11.72 -25.90
C VAL A 77 -45.30 -13.09 -26.30
N SER A 78 -45.78 -13.23 -27.54
CA SER A 78 -46.23 -14.51 -28.11
C SER A 78 -45.12 -15.54 -28.29
N ASN A 79 -43.86 -15.13 -28.19
CA ASN A 79 -42.71 -16.00 -28.45
C ASN A 79 -42.06 -16.50 -27.15
N PHE A 80 -42.62 -16.16 -25.98
CA PHE A 80 -42.11 -16.65 -24.71
C PHE A 80 -42.55 -18.09 -24.47
N ALA A 81 -41.60 -18.95 -24.08
CA ALA A 81 -41.86 -20.33 -23.73
C ALA A 81 -42.75 -20.41 -22.47
N GLU A 82 -43.74 -21.29 -22.51
CA GLU A 82 -44.65 -21.53 -21.38
C GLU A 82 -44.15 -22.68 -20.50
N PRO A 83 -44.58 -22.75 -19.22
CA PRO A 83 -44.23 -23.87 -18.34
C PRO A 83 -44.73 -25.20 -18.93
N GLY A 84 -43.82 -25.97 -19.55
CA GLY A 84 -44.14 -27.21 -20.27
C GLY A 84 -43.37 -27.37 -21.57
N ASP A 85 -42.87 -26.27 -22.15
CA ASP A 85 -42.04 -26.31 -23.34
C ASP A 85 -40.60 -26.78 -23.02
N PRO A 86 -39.93 -27.47 -23.97
CA PRO A 86 -38.55 -27.93 -23.78
C PRO A 86 -37.54 -26.79 -23.58
N GLU A 87 -37.88 -25.59 -24.05
CA GLU A 87 -37.06 -24.38 -23.94
C GLU A 87 -37.35 -23.55 -22.68
N TYR A 88 -38.34 -23.96 -21.88
CA TYR A 88 -38.73 -23.24 -20.67
C TYR A 88 -37.66 -23.37 -19.57
N ALA A 89 -37.02 -22.25 -19.22
CA ALA A 89 -36.10 -22.18 -18.10
C ALA A 89 -36.84 -21.71 -16.83
N PRO A 90 -36.93 -22.53 -15.76
CA PRO A 90 -37.57 -22.10 -14.52
C PRO A 90 -36.81 -20.93 -13.88
N PRO A 91 -37.51 -20.05 -13.13
CA PRO A 91 -36.88 -18.96 -12.42
C PRO A 91 -35.75 -19.47 -11.50
N LYS A 92 -34.58 -18.85 -11.59
CA LYS A 92 -33.43 -19.23 -10.76
C LYS A 92 -33.76 -18.97 -9.29
N PRO A 93 -33.55 -19.96 -8.38
CA PRO A 93 -33.77 -19.72 -6.96
C PRO A 93 -32.84 -18.62 -6.43
N GLU A 94 -33.35 -17.84 -5.49
CA GLU A 94 -32.55 -16.85 -4.77
C GLU A 94 -31.53 -17.59 -3.90
N VAL A 95 -30.29 -17.64 -4.36
CA VAL A 95 -29.16 -18.20 -3.62
C VAL A 95 -28.36 -17.06 -3.02
N GLU A 96 -27.88 -17.25 -1.80
CA GLU A 96 -26.99 -16.30 -1.15
C GLU A 96 -25.80 -15.95 -2.06
N LEU A 97 -25.57 -14.65 -2.24
CA LEU A 97 -24.37 -14.18 -2.92
C LEU A 97 -23.12 -14.57 -2.10
N PRO A 98 -21.96 -14.76 -2.74
CA PRO A 98 -20.72 -15.04 -2.02
C PRO A 98 -20.37 -14.00 -0.93
N SER A 99 -20.79 -12.75 -1.10
CA SER A 99 -20.66 -11.68 -0.09
C SER A 99 -21.48 -11.97 1.17
N GLN A 100 -22.77 -12.26 1.00
CA GLN A 100 -23.70 -12.60 2.09
C GLN A 100 -23.23 -13.82 2.89
N LYS A 101 -22.69 -14.83 2.20
CA LYS A 101 -22.09 -16.00 2.84
C LYS A 101 -20.89 -15.65 3.72
N ARG A 102 -20.01 -14.75 3.24
CA ARG A 102 -18.84 -14.28 4.02
C ARG A 102 -19.26 -13.52 5.26
N GLU A 103 -20.23 -12.63 5.14
CA GLU A 103 -20.79 -11.85 6.26
C GLU A 103 -21.39 -12.78 7.33
N ARG A 104 -22.16 -13.79 6.91
CA ARG A 104 -22.71 -14.80 7.82
C ARG A 104 -21.61 -15.55 8.59
N ILE A 105 -20.55 -15.95 7.90
CA ILE A 105 -19.42 -16.67 8.52
C ILE A 105 -18.66 -15.76 9.49
N LEU A 106 -18.42 -14.50 9.13
CA LEU A 106 -17.75 -13.52 9.99
C LEU A 106 -18.57 -13.27 11.26
N LYS A 107 -19.88 -13.07 11.12
CA LYS A 107 -20.80 -12.88 12.25
C LYS A 107 -20.77 -14.09 13.19
N SER A 108 -20.90 -15.30 12.66
CA SER A 108 -20.85 -16.53 13.46
C SER A 108 -19.50 -16.73 14.17
N ARG A 109 -18.38 -16.36 13.53
CA ARG A 109 -17.05 -16.41 14.17
C ARG A 109 -16.91 -15.40 15.29
N LEU A 110 -17.45 -14.19 15.10
CA LEU A 110 -17.43 -13.13 16.11
C LEU A 110 -18.27 -13.52 17.33
N GLU A 111 -19.49 -14.02 17.11
CA GLU A 111 -20.38 -14.51 18.18
C GLU A 111 -19.71 -15.63 18.99
N LYS A 112 -19.12 -16.63 18.32
CA LYS A 112 -18.34 -17.70 18.98
C LYS A 112 -17.12 -17.18 19.74
N GLY A 113 -16.47 -16.12 19.24
CA GLY A 113 -15.35 -15.49 19.92
C GLY A 113 -15.78 -14.78 21.20
N VAL A 114 -16.93 -14.10 21.16
CA VAL A 114 -17.52 -13.43 22.33
C VAL A 114 -17.97 -14.45 23.38
N GLU A 115 -18.62 -15.54 22.97
CA GLU A 115 -19.05 -16.61 23.88
C GLU A 115 -17.87 -17.23 24.61
N LYS A 116 -16.81 -17.61 23.88
CA LYS A 116 -15.58 -18.15 24.48
C LYS A 116 -14.92 -17.17 25.45
N ALA A 117 -14.81 -15.89 25.07
CA ALA A 117 -14.24 -14.87 25.95
C ALA A 117 -15.07 -14.70 27.23
N ALA A 118 -16.40 -14.82 27.16
CA ALA A 118 -17.27 -14.77 28.32
C ALA A 118 -17.14 -16.02 29.21
N GLU A 119 -16.95 -17.20 28.63
CA GLU A 119 -16.64 -18.44 29.37
C GLU A 119 -15.29 -18.35 30.08
N ASP A 120 -14.25 -17.90 29.37
CA ASP A 120 -12.91 -17.71 29.91
C ASP A 120 -12.90 -16.68 31.05
N PHE A 121 -13.68 -15.60 30.92
CA PHE A 121 -13.85 -14.60 31.98
C PHE A 121 -14.48 -15.18 33.24
N LYS A 122 -15.48 -16.06 33.12
CA LYS A 122 -16.11 -16.73 34.27
C LYS A 122 -15.16 -17.70 34.97
N LYS A 123 -14.25 -18.32 34.23
CA LYS A 123 -13.28 -19.28 34.77
C LYS A 123 -12.07 -18.59 35.41
N TYR A 124 -11.79 -17.34 35.04
CA TYR A 124 -10.61 -16.61 35.50
C TYR A 124 -10.77 -16.14 36.95
N ASP A 125 -10.04 -16.78 37.86
CA ASP A 125 -9.93 -16.36 39.27
C ASP A 125 -8.48 -15.97 39.59
N PRO A 126 -8.17 -14.67 39.69
CA PRO A 126 -6.80 -14.20 39.94
C PRO A 126 -6.30 -14.52 41.35
N ASN A 127 -7.19 -14.76 42.32
CA ASN A 127 -6.80 -15.02 43.71
C ASN A 127 -6.32 -16.46 43.92
N ASN A 128 -6.74 -17.37 43.05
CA ASN A 128 -6.42 -18.79 43.12
C ASN A 128 -5.36 -19.21 42.08
N ASP A 129 -4.73 -18.26 41.37
CA ASP A 129 -3.67 -18.56 40.40
C ASP A 129 -2.34 -18.82 41.13
N PRO A 130 -1.72 -20.00 40.98
CA PRO A 130 -0.41 -20.30 41.59
C PRO A 130 0.71 -19.37 41.12
N ASN A 131 0.57 -18.74 39.95
CA ASN A 131 1.56 -17.79 39.42
C ASN A 131 1.44 -16.40 40.04
N ALA A 132 0.25 -16.04 40.53
CA ALA A 132 -0.04 -14.75 41.14
C ALA A 132 0.25 -14.79 42.65
N THR A 133 1.52 -14.67 43.02
CA THR A 133 1.94 -14.62 44.43
C THR A 133 2.31 -13.19 44.87
N GLY A 134 1.77 -12.71 45.98
CA GLY A 134 2.19 -11.47 46.65
C GLY A 134 1.08 -10.43 46.83
N ASP A 135 1.47 -9.20 47.20
CA ASP A 135 0.56 -8.07 47.39
C ASP A 135 0.36 -7.32 46.06
N PRO A 136 -0.87 -7.20 45.54
CA PRO A 136 -1.13 -6.56 44.24
C PRO A 136 -0.72 -5.09 44.20
N TYR A 137 -0.74 -4.38 45.33
CA TYR A 137 -0.34 -2.96 45.38
C TYR A 137 1.17 -2.76 45.36
N LYS A 138 1.93 -3.85 45.45
CA LYS A 138 3.39 -3.85 45.47
C LYS A 138 3.97 -4.63 44.28
N THR A 139 3.16 -5.05 43.32
CA THR A 139 3.62 -5.75 42.12
C THR A 139 3.56 -4.85 40.89
N LEU A 140 4.61 -4.87 40.08
CA LEU A 140 4.66 -4.14 38.80
C LEU A 140 4.61 -5.12 37.63
N PHE A 141 3.75 -4.84 36.65
CA PHE A 141 3.70 -5.56 35.38
C PHE A 141 4.52 -4.82 34.32
N VAL A 142 5.56 -5.48 33.82
CA VAL A 142 6.42 -4.95 32.76
C VAL A 142 6.23 -5.78 31.50
N SER A 143 5.81 -5.12 30.42
CA SER A 143 5.55 -5.73 29.11
C SER A 143 6.48 -5.16 28.02
N ARG A 144 6.47 -5.77 26.82
CA ARG A 144 7.26 -5.35 25.64
C ARG A 144 8.77 -5.28 25.87
N LEU A 145 9.30 -6.21 26.68
CA LEU A 145 10.74 -6.33 26.89
C LEU A 145 11.42 -7.05 25.73
N ASN A 146 12.69 -6.71 25.48
CA ASN A 146 13.49 -7.40 24.48
C ASN A 146 13.70 -8.87 24.88
N TYR A 147 13.53 -9.79 23.93
CA TYR A 147 13.60 -11.24 24.18
C TYR A 147 14.92 -11.72 24.79
N GLU A 148 16.02 -11.06 24.46
CA GLU A 148 17.37 -11.37 24.96
C GLU A 148 17.65 -10.79 26.35
N SER A 149 16.71 -10.06 26.93
CA SER A 149 16.86 -9.53 28.28
C SER A 149 16.70 -10.68 29.28
N SER A 150 17.76 -10.94 30.02
CA SER A 150 17.70 -11.85 31.16
C SER A 150 17.01 -11.18 32.34
N GLU A 151 16.44 -12.00 33.21
CA GLU A 151 15.87 -11.58 34.49
C GLU A 151 16.87 -10.73 35.31
N SER A 152 18.14 -11.11 35.31
CA SER A 152 19.21 -10.38 36.01
C SER A 152 19.39 -8.94 35.54
N LYS A 153 19.25 -8.68 34.23
CA LYS A 153 19.32 -7.32 33.67
C LYS A 153 18.12 -6.50 34.17
N ILE A 154 16.93 -7.06 34.10
CA ILE A 154 15.70 -6.40 34.56
C ILE A 154 15.80 -6.08 36.05
N LYS A 155 16.22 -7.06 36.86
CA LYS A 155 16.42 -6.87 38.30
C LYS A 155 17.38 -5.72 38.58
N ARG A 156 18.55 -5.67 37.91
CA ARG A 156 19.56 -4.61 38.10
C ARG A 156 19.01 -3.20 37.80
N GLU A 157 18.23 -3.04 36.73
CA GLU A 157 17.68 -1.71 36.39
C GLU A 157 16.64 -1.25 37.41
N PHE A 158 15.76 -2.15 37.84
CA PHE A 158 14.67 -1.82 38.75
C PHE A 158 15.11 -1.74 40.23
N GLU A 159 16.25 -2.34 40.59
CA GLU A 159 16.83 -2.28 41.93
C GLU A 159 17.19 -0.84 42.35
N SER A 160 17.44 0.05 41.39
CA SER A 160 17.67 1.48 41.63
C SER A 160 16.46 2.20 42.25
N TYR A 161 15.24 1.73 42.00
CA TYR A 161 14.02 2.33 42.52
C TYR A 161 13.60 1.71 43.87
N GLY A 162 14.11 0.52 44.20
CA GLY A 162 13.94 -0.10 45.52
C GLY A 162 14.21 -1.61 45.53
N PRO A 163 14.19 -2.23 46.73
CA PRO A 163 14.54 -3.63 46.89
C PRO A 163 13.46 -4.57 46.32
N ILE A 164 13.87 -5.44 45.37
CA ILE A 164 13.01 -6.39 44.67
C ILE A 164 13.03 -7.75 45.37
N LYS A 165 11.86 -8.28 45.73
CA LYS A 165 11.71 -9.61 46.38
C LYS A 165 11.76 -10.78 45.41
N LYS A 166 11.00 -10.70 44.31
CA LYS A 166 10.83 -11.81 43.37
C LYS A 166 10.61 -11.26 41.97
N VAL A 167 11.20 -11.92 40.99
CA VAL A 167 10.88 -11.73 39.58
C VAL A 167 10.23 -13.01 39.07
N GLY A 168 9.05 -12.89 38.47
CA GLY A 168 8.35 -13.99 37.82
C GLY A 168 8.31 -13.80 36.32
N ASN A 169 8.56 -14.87 35.56
CA ASN A 169 8.32 -14.94 34.13
C ASN A 169 7.01 -15.70 33.86
N SER A 170 5.97 -15.03 33.35
CA SER A 170 4.85 -15.76 32.77
C SER A 170 5.11 -15.98 31.28
N LEU A 171 5.32 -17.24 30.90
CA LEU A 171 5.49 -17.65 29.50
C LEU A 171 4.12 -17.92 28.87
N ALA A 172 3.28 -16.89 28.79
CA ALA A 172 2.05 -16.95 27.99
C ALA A 172 2.36 -16.51 26.54
N GLY A 173 3.01 -17.40 25.78
CA GLY A 173 3.35 -17.17 24.37
C GLY A 173 4.56 -16.25 24.13
N SER A 174 4.66 -15.69 22.91
CA SER A 174 5.78 -14.82 22.46
C SER A 174 5.92 -13.51 23.25
N VAL A 175 5.14 -13.25 24.29
CA VAL A 175 5.26 -12.04 25.11
C VAL A 175 5.75 -12.43 26.48
N ARG A 176 7.01 -12.10 26.79
CA ARG A 176 7.51 -12.21 28.17
C ARG A 176 6.94 -11.05 28.98
N ILE A 177 6.08 -11.39 29.93
CA ILE A 177 5.63 -10.46 30.97
C ILE A 177 6.45 -10.78 32.21
N TYR A 178 7.04 -9.74 32.79
CA TYR A 178 7.79 -9.85 34.03
C TYR A 178 7.01 -9.17 35.15
N VAL A 179 6.78 -9.93 36.23
CA VAL A 179 6.16 -9.44 37.46
C VAL A 179 7.25 -9.24 38.49
N MET A 180 7.47 -7.98 38.91
CA MET A 180 8.38 -7.66 40.02
C MET A 180 7.58 -7.55 41.30
N ALA A 181 7.94 -8.31 42.35
CA ALA A 181 7.37 -8.17 43.67
C ALA A 181 8.19 -7.20 44.54
N SER A 182 7.52 -6.15 45.01
CA SER A 182 7.86 -5.05 45.91
C SER A 182 8.84 -3.97 45.45
N LEU A 183 8.36 -2.72 45.54
CA LEU A 183 9.16 -1.57 45.93
C LEU A 183 8.85 -1.24 47.41
N SER A 184 9.87 -1.22 48.27
CA SER A 184 9.74 -0.69 49.64
C SER A 184 9.48 0.81 49.59
N GLN A 185 8.43 1.28 50.31
CA GLN A 185 7.98 2.62 50.78
C GLN A 185 8.49 3.95 50.18
N ALA A 186 9.51 4.00 49.32
CA ALA A 186 10.01 5.20 48.67
C ALA A 186 9.19 5.61 47.42
N LEU A 187 8.08 4.95 47.09
CA LEU A 187 7.13 5.50 46.09
C LEU A 187 6.32 6.68 46.64
N CYS A 188 6.37 6.94 47.96
CA CYS A 188 5.80 8.16 48.53
C CYS A 188 6.51 9.44 48.04
N SER A 189 7.79 9.36 47.60
CA SER A 189 8.48 10.50 46.95
C SER A 189 8.34 10.53 45.42
N LEU A 190 7.80 9.47 44.81
CA LEU A 190 7.47 9.45 43.37
C LEU A 190 6.06 10.01 43.08
N SER A 191 5.24 10.22 44.12
CA SER A 191 3.88 10.76 44.00
C SER A 191 3.80 12.09 43.22
N THR A 192 4.80 12.97 43.33
CA THR A 192 4.78 14.28 42.62
C THR A 192 5.22 14.23 41.15
N LYS A 193 5.70 13.08 40.65
CA LYS A 193 6.05 12.91 39.22
C LYS A 193 5.24 11.83 38.50
N PHE A 194 4.52 10.96 39.22
CA PHE A 194 3.81 9.82 38.65
C PHE A 194 2.31 10.06 38.38
N VAL A 195 1.71 11.14 38.89
CA VAL A 195 0.24 11.37 38.86
C VAL A 195 -0.22 12.11 37.59
N LYS A 196 0.42 11.88 36.44
CA LYS A 196 -0.17 12.27 35.16
C LYS A 196 -0.43 11.01 34.35
N VAL A 197 -1.71 10.65 34.29
CA VAL A 197 -2.30 9.72 33.33
C VAL A 197 -1.75 10.05 31.94
N MET A 198 -0.66 9.40 31.56
CA MET A 198 -0.05 9.45 30.25
C MET A 198 0.92 8.28 30.17
N ASN A 199 0.90 7.57 29.04
CA ASN A 199 2.00 6.76 28.52
C ASN A 199 3.36 7.19 29.12
N LEU A 200 3.82 6.57 30.21
CA LEU A 200 5.15 6.84 30.72
C LEU A 200 6.10 6.07 29.80
N GLN A 201 6.48 6.71 28.70
CA GLN A 201 7.50 6.24 27.78
C GLN A 201 8.85 6.30 28.49
N LEU A 202 9.15 5.30 29.32
CA LEU A 202 10.51 5.07 29.77
C LEU A 202 11.31 4.60 28.55
N PHE A 203 11.98 5.57 27.92
CA PHE A 203 12.93 5.33 26.84
C PHE A 203 14.15 4.63 27.42
N TYR A 204 14.13 3.30 27.42
CA TYR A 204 15.33 2.52 27.68
C TYR A 204 16.01 2.24 26.34
N LYS A 205 17.13 2.93 26.06
CA LYS A 205 17.90 2.82 24.81
C LYS A 205 17.03 2.86 23.53
N ASN A 206 16.20 3.89 23.36
CA ASN A 206 15.34 4.05 22.18
C ASN A 206 14.26 2.96 21.97
N LYS A 207 13.83 2.27 23.03
CA LYS A 207 12.69 1.33 22.97
C LYS A 207 11.61 1.72 23.96
N LYS A 208 10.36 1.62 23.49
CA LYS A 208 9.14 1.99 24.22
C LYS A 208 8.77 0.86 25.19
N VAL A 209 8.81 1.14 26.48
CA VAL A 209 8.34 0.22 27.54
C VAL A 209 6.99 0.73 28.03
N ASP A 210 5.96 -0.08 27.88
CA ASP A 210 4.62 0.25 28.39
C ASP A 210 4.48 -0.38 29.78
N LEU A 211 4.48 0.49 30.80
CA LEU A 211 4.12 0.14 32.18
C LEU A 211 2.60 0.17 32.29
N VAL A 212 2.00 -0.99 32.57
CA VAL A 212 0.58 -1.08 32.92
C VAL A 212 0.51 -1.23 34.44
N LEU A 213 0.19 -0.13 35.12
CA LEU A 213 -0.18 -0.15 36.53
C LEU A 213 -1.63 -0.65 36.62
N ASN A 214 -1.81 -1.96 36.77
CA ASN A 214 -3.11 -2.50 37.14
C ASN A 214 -3.23 -2.47 38.67
N CYS A 215 -3.91 -1.44 39.19
CA CYS A 215 -4.53 -1.55 40.51
C CYS A 215 -5.77 -2.43 40.33
N SER A 216 -5.67 -3.70 40.69
CA SER A 216 -6.86 -4.56 40.80
C SER A 216 -7.73 -4.00 41.94
N SER A 217 -8.96 -3.58 41.61
CA SER A 217 -10.00 -3.18 42.56
C SER A 217 -10.50 -4.37 43.38
#